data_AF-A0A0F9PJJ7-F1
#
_entry.id   AF-A0A0F9PJJ7-F1
#
_cell.length_a   1.000
_cell.length_b   1.000
_cell.length_c   1.000
_cell.angle_alpha   90.00
_cell.angle_beta   90.00
_cell.angle_gamma   90.00
#
_symmetry.space_group_name_H-M   'P 1'
#
loop_
_entity.id
_entity.type
_entity.pdbx_description
1 polymer ?
#
loop_
_entity_poly.entity_id
_entity_poly.type
_entity_poly.pdbx_seq_one_letter_code
_entity_poly.pdbx_strand_id
1 'polypeptide(L)'
;MNELEDEGVQAVTLEEQIKEVATLRSIAKSNKDILQMEREDWEKENREQIELVANTKADVEEAEDELRNLTLQAYAETGNKHPAVGVNINITTTYKYNPADALKWAKEHNLALSLDKPAFEKIAKADPPDFVTVDPNVPKATISTDLEVD
;
A
#
# COMPACT_ATOMS: atom_id res chain seq x y z
N MET A 1 23.14 70.08 6.88
CA MET A 1 22.98 69.22 8.06
C MET A 1 21.51 68.84 8.05
N ASN A 2 21.17 67.84 7.22
CA ASN A 2 19.80 67.38 7.03
C ASN A 2 19.60 66.15 7.92
N GLU A 3 18.47 66.16 8.59
CA GLU A 3 17.92 65.10 9.43
C GLU A 3 17.93 63.76 8.70
N LEU A 4 18.53 62.76 9.35
CA LEU A 4 18.26 61.36 9.08
C LEU A 4 17.00 61.03 9.87
N GLU A 5 15.88 60.89 9.16
CA GLU A 5 14.68 60.26 9.71
C GLU A 5 14.99 58.79 9.97
N ASP A 6 15.23 58.47 11.24
CA ASP A 6 15.23 57.12 11.79
C ASP A 6 13.75 56.69 11.93
N GLU A 7 13.18 56.17 10.84
CA GLU A 7 11.86 55.54 10.87
C GLU A 7 11.96 54.24 11.69
N GLY A 8 11.65 54.39 12.97
CA GLY A 8 11.71 53.34 13.98
C GLY A 8 10.91 52.09 13.59
N VAL A 9 11.63 50.97 13.52
CA VAL A 9 11.05 49.63 13.52
C VAL A 9 10.28 49.47 14.83
N GLN A 10 8.95 49.62 14.81
CA GLN A 10 8.14 49.34 15.99
C GLN A 10 8.25 47.85 16.33
N ALA A 11 8.82 47.55 17.50
CA ALA A 11 8.90 46.19 18.01
C ALA A 11 7.48 45.70 18.36
N VAL A 12 7.03 44.65 17.67
CA VAL A 12 5.75 43.98 17.97
C VAL A 12 5.75 43.54 19.43
N THR A 13 4.75 43.97 20.18
CA THR A 13 4.60 43.60 21.58
C THR A 13 4.12 42.14 21.71
N LEU A 14 4.40 41.52 22.86
CA LEU A 14 3.94 40.16 23.13
C LEU A 14 2.40 40.07 23.05
N GLU A 15 1.71 41.11 23.51
CA GLU A 15 0.26 41.22 23.51
C GLU A 15 -0.31 41.31 22.08
N GLU A 16 0.35 42.03 21.17
CA GLU A 16 -0.01 42.09 19.75
C GLU A 16 0.21 40.73 19.09
N GLN A 17 1.32 40.07 19.36
CA GLN A 17 1.61 38.75 18.81
C GLN A 17 0.61 37.69 19.29
N ILE A 18 0.16 37.76 20.54
CA ILE A 18 -0.86 36.86 21.09
C ILE A 18 -2.20 37.07 20.36
N LYS A 19 -2.60 38.32 20.12
CA LYS A 19 -3.83 38.65 19.36
C LYS A 19 -3.76 38.18 17.92
N GLU A 20 -2.60 38.34 17.30
CA GLU A 20 -2.35 37.87 15.94
C GLU A 20 -2.48 36.34 15.86
N VAL A 21 -1.81 35.61 16.75
CA VAL A 21 -1.90 34.14 16.81
C VAL A 21 -3.33 33.68 17.09
N ALA A 22 -4.06 34.36 17.96
CA ALA A 22 -5.47 34.04 18.22
C ALA A 22 -6.34 34.23 16.98
N THR A 23 -6.15 35.33 16.25
CA THR A 23 -6.84 35.62 14.99
C THR A 23 -6.52 34.56 13.93
N LEU A 24 -5.24 34.27 13.70
CA LEU A 24 -4.80 33.27 12.74
C LEU A 24 -5.32 31.87 13.08
N ARG A 25 -5.39 31.49 14.35
CA ARG A 25 -5.99 30.21 14.78
C ARG A 25 -7.48 30.17 14.48
N SER A 26 -8.19 31.27 14.69
CA SER A 26 -9.61 31.37 14.35
C SER A 26 -9.82 31.20 12.83
N ILE A 27 -9.04 31.90 12.02
CA ILE A 27 -9.08 31.81 10.56
C ILE A 27 -8.74 30.39 10.10
N ALA A 28 -7.66 29.80 10.62
CA ALA A 28 -7.24 28.44 10.26
C ALA A 28 -8.32 27.41 10.59
N LYS A 29 -9.03 27.57 11.71
CA LYS A 29 -10.17 26.73 12.06
C LYS A 29 -11.30 26.89 11.05
N SER A 30 -11.72 28.12 10.76
CA SER A 30 -12.79 28.37 9.78
C SER A 30 -12.46 27.82 8.40
N ASN A 31 -11.23 28.00 7.92
CA ASN A 31 -10.79 27.45 6.63
C ASN A 31 -10.80 25.92 6.63
N LYS A 32 -10.43 25.28 7.74
CA LYS A 32 -10.51 23.82 7.89
C LYS A 32 -11.96 23.34 7.82
N ASP A 33 -12.87 24.04 8.49
CA ASP A 33 -14.29 23.68 8.52
C ASP A 33 -14.91 23.83 7.10
N ILE A 34 -14.58 24.91 6.38
CA ILE A 34 -14.99 25.12 4.98
C ILE A 34 -14.45 24.01 4.07
N LEU A 35 -13.15 23.71 4.15
CA LEU A 35 -12.54 22.65 3.35
C LEU A 35 -13.19 21.28 3.61
N GLN A 36 -13.55 20.99 4.86
CA GLN A 36 -14.25 19.76 5.20
C GLN A 36 -15.64 19.72 4.54
N MET A 37 -16.41 20.80 4.66
CA MET A 37 -17.74 20.90 4.04
C MET A 37 -17.66 20.74 2.51
N GLU A 38 -16.72 21.43 1.85
CA GLU A 38 -16.53 21.32 0.39
C GLU A 38 -16.17 19.90 -0.04
N ARG A 39 -15.39 19.17 0.76
CA ARG A 39 -15.08 17.76 0.48
C ARG A 39 -16.31 16.88 0.64
N GLU A 40 -17.09 17.07 1.70
CA GLU A 40 -18.32 16.30 1.94
C GLU A 40 -19.34 16.54 0.81
N ASP A 41 -19.49 17.78 0.35
CA ASP A 41 -20.36 18.13 -0.78
C ASP A 41 -19.85 17.52 -2.08
N TRP A 42 -18.53 17.61 -2.35
CA TRP A 42 -17.94 16.98 -3.53
C TRP A 42 -18.10 15.45 -3.51
N GLU A 43 -17.84 14.79 -2.38
CA GLU A 43 -18.02 13.34 -2.24
C GLU A 43 -19.49 12.93 -2.44
N LYS A 44 -20.43 13.76 -1.98
CA LYS A 44 -21.86 13.53 -2.18
C LYS A 44 -22.26 13.68 -3.65
N GLU A 45 -21.77 14.72 -4.33
CA GLU A 45 -22.05 14.96 -5.75
C GLU A 45 -21.42 13.90 -6.66
N ASN A 46 -20.28 13.34 -6.27
CA ASN A 46 -19.53 12.34 -7.05
C ASN A 46 -19.74 10.91 -6.53
N ARG A 47 -20.72 10.69 -5.65
CA ARG A 47 -20.93 9.39 -4.99
C ARG A 47 -21.12 8.27 -5.99
N GLU A 48 -21.95 8.48 -7.01
CA GLU A 48 -22.26 7.46 -8.02
C GLU A 48 -21.00 7.03 -8.79
N GLN A 49 -20.12 7.98 -9.15
CA GLN A 49 -18.86 7.70 -9.84
C GLN A 49 -17.87 6.99 -8.91
N ILE A 50 -17.79 7.40 -7.64
CA ILE A 50 -16.96 6.74 -6.62
C ILE A 50 -17.39 5.29 -6.43
N GLU A 51 -18.70 5.05 -6.28
CA GLU A 51 -19.28 3.72 -6.15
C GLU A 51 -19.07 2.89 -7.42
N LEU A 52 -19.25 3.48 -8.62
CA LEU A 52 -19.00 2.80 -9.88
C LEU A 52 -17.55 2.34 -10.01
N VAL A 53 -16.57 3.20 -9.68
CA VAL A 53 -15.15 2.83 -9.71
C VAL A 53 -14.86 1.70 -8.72
N ALA A 54 -15.43 1.77 -7.51
CA ALA A 54 -15.26 0.72 -6.51
C ALA A 54 -15.84 -0.62 -6.97
N ASN A 55 -17.04 -0.60 -7.55
CA ASN A 55 -17.71 -1.79 -8.06
C ASN A 55 -16.97 -2.38 -9.28
N THR A 56 -16.62 -1.57 -10.28
CA THR A 56 -15.86 -2.04 -11.44
C THR A 56 -14.50 -2.62 -11.04
N LYS A 57 -13.85 -2.05 -10.02
CA LYS A 57 -12.61 -2.63 -9.49
C LYS A 57 -12.87 -4.01 -8.87
N ALA A 58 -13.95 -4.18 -8.10
CA ALA A 58 -14.32 -5.47 -7.54
C ALA A 58 -14.64 -6.50 -8.65
N ASP A 59 -15.38 -6.10 -9.69
CA ASP A 59 -15.71 -6.95 -10.83
C ASP A 59 -14.45 -7.42 -11.58
N VAL A 60 -13.47 -6.52 -11.76
CA VAL A 60 -12.16 -6.85 -12.36
C VAL A 60 -11.39 -7.84 -11.48
N GLU A 61 -11.33 -7.60 -10.16
CA GLU A 61 -10.66 -8.51 -9.23
C GLU A 61 -11.27 -9.92 -9.25
N GLU A 62 -12.60 -10.02 -9.28
CA GLU A 62 -13.33 -11.30 -9.38
C GLU A 62 -13.03 -12.01 -10.71
N ALA A 63 -13.11 -11.29 -11.83
CA ALA A 63 -12.81 -11.84 -13.15
C ALA A 63 -11.35 -12.29 -13.28
N GLU A 64 -10.40 -11.55 -12.71
CA GLU A 64 -8.99 -11.95 -12.67
C GLU A 64 -8.76 -13.20 -11.81
N ASP A 65 -9.45 -13.34 -10.68
CA ASP A 65 -9.36 -14.53 -9.84
C ASP A 65 -9.89 -15.77 -10.55
N GLU A 66 -11.01 -15.64 -11.26
CA GLU A 66 -11.51 -16.71 -12.14
C GLU A 66 -10.48 -17.05 -13.23
N LEU A 67 -9.93 -16.05 -13.92
CA LEU A 67 -8.90 -16.25 -14.94
C LEU A 67 -7.65 -16.94 -14.39
N ARG A 68 -7.20 -16.60 -13.17
CA ARG A 68 -6.08 -17.27 -12.50
C ARG A 68 -6.38 -18.75 -12.28
N ASN A 69 -7.58 -19.07 -11.80
CA ASN A 69 -8.01 -20.45 -11.56
C ASN A 69 -8.05 -21.26 -12.86
N LEU A 70 -8.64 -20.70 -13.92
CA LEU A 70 -8.67 -21.33 -15.25
C LEU A 70 -7.26 -21.53 -15.83
N THR A 71 -6.37 -20.55 -15.65
CA THR A 71 -4.97 -20.64 -16.11
C THR A 71 -4.22 -21.77 -15.39
N LEU A 72 -4.42 -21.90 -14.07
CA LEU A 72 -3.83 -22.99 -13.28
C LEU A 72 -4.39 -24.36 -13.68
N GLN A 73 -5.69 -24.45 -13.95
CA GLN A 73 -6.31 -25.67 -14.45
C GLN A 73 -5.73 -26.07 -15.81
N ALA A 74 -5.67 -25.13 -16.76
CA ALA A 74 -5.09 -25.36 -18.08
C ALA A 74 -3.63 -25.83 -17.99
N TYR A 75 -2.86 -25.26 -17.06
CA TYR A 75 -1.49 -25.72 -16.78
C TYR A 75 -1.44 -27.13 -16.21
N ALA A 76 -2.35 -27.48 -15.29
CA ALA A 76 -2.41 -28.82 -14.73
C ALA A 76 -2.75 -29.88 -15.80
N GLU A 77 -3.57 -29.53 -16.78
CA GLU A 77 -3.98 -30.43 -17.88
C GLU A 77 -2.92 -30.54 -18.98
N THR A 78 -2.26 -29.44 -19.33
CA THR A 78 -1.39 -29.37 -20.53
C THR A 78 0.11 -29.25 -20.23
N GLY A 79 0.47 -28.79 -19.04
CA GLY A 79 1.84 -28.37 -18.69
C GLY A 79 2.32 -27.11 -19.41
N ASN A 80 1.47 -26.43 -20.20
CA ASN A 80 1.85 -25.24 -20.94
C ASN A 80 1.92 -24.01 -20.02
N LYS A 81 3.10 -23.38 -19.94
CA LYS A 81 3.31 -22.17 -19.12
C LYS A 81 2.69 -20.89 -19.71
N HIS A 82 2.27 -20.94 -20.98
CA HIS A 82 1.60 -19.84 -21.67
C HIS A 82 0.26 -20.34 -22.26
N PRO A 83 -0.77 -20.61 -21.43
CA PRO A 83 -2.03 -21.18 -21.90
C PRO A 83 -2.77 -20.30 -22.91
N ALA A 84 -2.66 -18.97 -22.77
CA ALA A 84 -3.27 -17.98 -23.66
C ALA A 84 -2.45 -16.68 -23.68
N VAL A 85 -2.77 -15.76 -24.60
CA VAL A 85 -2.15 -14.42 -24.67
C VAL A 85 -2.50 -13.65 -23.39
N GLY A 86 -1.51 -12.92 -22.85
CA GLY A 86 -1.71 -12.12 -21.63
C GLY A 86 -1.69 -12.89 -20.31
N VAL A 87 -1.57 -14.23 -20.33
CA VAL A 87 -1.44 -15.05 -19.11
C VAL A 87 -0.18 -15.91 -19.11
N ASN A 88 0.44 -16.05 -17.95
CA ASN A 88 1.67 -16.82 -17.76
C ASN A 88 1.66 -17.59 -16.44
N ILE A 89 2.32 -18.76 -16.43
CA ILE A 89 2.57 -19.55 -15.22
C ILE A 89 4.03 -19.41 -14.80
N ASN A 90 4.22 -18.87 -13.61
CA ASN A 90 5.51 -18.84 -12.94
C ASN A 90 5.59 -19.99 -11.93
N ILE A 91 6.67 -20.78 -12.00
CA ILE A 91 6.95 -21.79 -10.98
C ILE A 91 7.78 -21.12 -9.89
N THR A 92 7.24 -21.08 -8.67
CA THR A 92 7.86 -20.41 -7.54
C THR A 92 8.10 -21.37 -6.40
N THR A 93 9.16 -21.11 -5.64
CA THR A 93 9.43 -21.82 -4.40
C THR A 93 8.72 -21.12 -3.25
N THR A 94 7.89 -21.84 -2.50
CA THR A 94 7.22 -21.32 -1.30
C THR A 94 7.80 -21.96 -0.04
N TYR A 95 7.85 -21.18 1.03
CA TYR A 95 8.35 -21.60 2.34
C TYR A 95 7.16 -21.59 3.31
N LYS A 96 6.69 -22.77 3.72
CA LYS A 96 5.59 -22.90 4.68
C LYS A 96 6.16 -23.09 6.08
N TYR A 97 5.74 -22.24 7.01
CA TYR A 97 6.19 -22.27 8.40
C TYR A 97 5.12 -21.70 9.34
N ASN A 98 5.15 -22.12 10.59
CA ASN A 98 4.36 -21.50 11.64
C ASN A 98 5.07 -20.21 12.13
N PRO A 99 4.40 -19.04 12.10
CA PRO A 99 5.00 -17.79 12.56
C PRO A 99 5.52 -17.82 14.01
N ALA A 100 4.87 -18.59 14.89
CA ALA A 100 5.31 -18.71 16.28
C ALA A 100 6.66 -19.44 16.40
N ASP A 101 6.84 -20.51 15.61
CA ASP A 101 8.08 -21.29 15.58
C ASP A 101 9.20 -20.48 14.91
N ALA A 102 8.90 -19.75 13.84
CA ALA A 102 9.84 -18.84 13.20
C ALA A 102 10.33 -17.72 14.13
N LEU A 103 9.42 -17.12 14.91
CA LEU A 103 9.79 -16.10 15.89
C LEU A 103 10.63 -16.69 17.03
N LYS A 104 10.26 -17.88 17.52
CA LYS A 104 11.02 -18.57 18.56
C LYS A 104 12.45 -18.85 18.08
N TRP A 105 12.60 -19.40 16.89
CA TRP A 105 13.90 -19.67 16.26
C TRP A 105 14.71 -18.37 16.07
N ALA A 106 14.07 -17.30 15.59
CA ALA A 106 14.74 -16.00 15.40
C ALA A 106 15.25 -15.40 16.71
N LYS A 107 14.52 -15.58 17.82
CA LYS A 107 14.96 -15.16 19.16
C LYS A 107 16.12 -16.01 19.67
N GLU A 108 16.06 -17.32 19.48
CA GLU A 108 17.15 -18.25 19.88
C GLU A 108 18.46 -17.93 19.16
N HIS A 109 18.39 -17.46 17.92
CA HIS A 109 19.56 -17.08 17.11
C HIS A 109 19.92 -15.58 17.20
N ASN A 110 19.26 -14.82 18.09
CA ASN A 110 19.45 -13.37 18.26
C ASN A 110 19.27 -12.55 16.97
N LEU A 111 18.40 -13.00 16.07
CA LEU A 111 18.18 -12.38 14.76
C LEU A 111 17.14 -11.25 14.81
N ALA A 112 16.10 -11.38 15.64
CA ALA A 112 15.06 -10.36 15.74
C ALA A 112 14.26 -10.41 17.06
N LEU A 113 13.74 -9.26 17.47
CA LEU A 113 12.80 -9.13 18.60
C LEU A 113 11.35 -9.43 18.20
N SER A 114 11.02 -9.23 16.91
CA SER A 114 9.75 -9.52 16.25
C SER A 114 10.01 -10.20 14.90
N LEU A 115 9.03 -10.95 14.38
CA LEU A 115 9.22 -11.70 13.13
C LEU A 115 9.11 -10.75 11.93
N ASP A 116 10.23 -10.45 11.30
CA ASP A 116 10.29 -9.88 9.95
C ASP A 116 10.22 -11.03 8.94
N LYS A 117 9.03 -11.26 8.36
CA LYS A 117 8.78 -12.36 7.42
C LYS A 117 9.68 -12.29 6.17
N PRO A 118 9.79 -11.15 5.45
CA PRO A 118 10.74 -11.02 4.35
C PRO A 118 12.18 -11.34 4.73
N ALA A 119 12.66 -10.91 5.91
CA ALA A 119 14.01 -11.21 6.35
C ALA A 119 14.17 -12.71 6.69
N PHE A 120 13.20 -13.30 7.38
CA PHE A 120 13.20 -14.73 7.70
C PHE A 120 13.18 -15.60 6.43
N GLU A 121 12.34 -15.28 5.44
CA GLU A 121 12.28 -16.02 4.18
C GLU A 121 13.56 -15.93 3.36
N LYS A 122 14.30 -14.81 3.43
CA LYS A 122 15.65 -14.71 2.84
C LYS A 122 16.64 -15.68 3.49
N ILE A 123 16.56 -15.84 4.82
CA ILE A 123 17.41 -16.78 5.56
C ILE A 123 16.99 -18.21 5.24
N ALA A 124 15.69 -18.53 5.33
CA ALA A 124 15.16 -19.84 5.03
C ALA A 124 15.41 -20.27 3.57
N LYS A 125 15.54 -19.32 2.65
CA LYS A 125 15.96 -19.58 1.27
C LYS A 125 17.43 -20.01 1.15
N ALA A 126 18.31 -19.47 1.98
CA ALA A 126 19.73 -19.79 1.98
C ALA A 126 20.03 -21.06 2.79
N ASP A 127 19.41 -21.19 3.96
CA ASP A 127 19.55 -22.29 4.90
C ASP A 127 18.21 -22.53 5.62
N PRO A 128 17.34 -23.41 5.10
CA PRO A 128 16.00 -23.62 5.64
C PRO A 128 16.06 -24.29 7.01
N PRO A 129 15.49 -23.68 8.07
CA PRO A 129 15.35 -24.36 9.36
C PRO A 129 14.46 -25.61 9.26
N ASP A 130 14.67 -26.59 10.14
CA ASP A 130 13.98 -27.90 10.11
C ASP A 130 12.44 -27.82 10.15
N PHE A 131 11.88 -26.75 10.72
CA PHE A 131 10.43 -26.53 10.81
C PHE A 131 9.84 -25.85 9.57
N VAL A 132 10.66 -25.51 8.57
CA VAL A 132 10.24 -24.87 7.32
C VAL A 132 10.09 -25.94 6.24
N THR A 133 8.88 -26.06 5.70
CA THR A 133 8.61 -26.90 4.53
C THR A 133 8.85 -26.10 3.26
N VAL A 134 9.83 -26.50 2.45
CA VAL A 134 10.12 -25.89 1.15
C VAL A 134 9.36 -26.63 0.06
N ASP A 135 8.52 -25.91 -0.70
CA ASP A 135 7.82 -26.43 -1.87
C ASP A 135 8.34 -25.73 -3.13
N PRO A 136 9.25 -26.37 -3.91
CA PRO A 136 9.93 -25.72 -5.04
C PRO A 136 9.08 -25.59 -6.30
N ASN A 137 7.91 -26.21 -6.37
CA ASN A 137 7.15 -26.38 -7.61
C ASN A 137 5.71 -25.83 -7.52
N VAL A 138 5.52 -24.68 -6.87
CA VAL A 138 4.19 -24.06 -6.77
C VAL A 138 3.92 -23.21 -8.01
N PRO A 139 2.97 -23.60 -8.88
CA PRO A 139 2.59 -22.78 -10.02
C PRO A 139 1.78 -21.56 -9.56
N LYS A 140 2.13 -20.40 -10.11
CA LYS A 140 1.45 -19.14 -9.86
C LYS A 140 1.07 -18.50 -11.19
N ALA A 141 -0.22 -18.30 -11.41
CA ALA A 141 -0.73 -17.56 -12.55
C ALA A 141 -0.40 -16.07 -12.41
N THR A 142 0.01 -15.45 -13.51
CA THR A 142 0.29 -14.02 -13.65
C THR A 142 -0.45 -13.52 -14.88
N ILE A 143 -1.18 -12.43 -14.72
CA ILE A 143 -1.98 -11.80 -15.77
C ILE A 143 -1.28 -10.47 -16.14
N SER A 144 -1.15 -10.20 -17.43
CA SER A 144 -0.63 -8.93 -17.94
C SER A 144 -1.59 -7.79 -17.59
N THR A 145 -1.07 -6.62 -17.22
CA THR A 145 -1.90 -5.42 -16.98
C THR A 145 -2.52 -4.89 -18.27
N ASP A 146 -1.83 -5.09 -19.38
CA ASP A 146 -2.31 -4.74 -20.71
C ASP A 146 -2.79 -6.03 -21.38
N LEU A 147 -4.09 -6.30 -21.26
CA LEU A 147 -4.77 -7.36 -22.00
C LEU A 147 -5.36 -6.74 -23.26
N GLU A 148 -4.84 -7.14 -24.42
CA GLU A 148 -5.46 -6.82 -25.71
C GLU A 148 -6.59 -7.82 -25.96
N VAL A 149 -7.75 -7.31 -26.35
CA VAL A 149 -8.88 -8.12 -26.79
C VAL A 149 -8.87 -8.10 -28.33
N ASP A 150 -8.68 -9.26 -28.95
CA ASP A 150 -8.78 -9.45 -30.41
C ASP A 150 -10.21 -9.23 -30.93
#